data_AF-A0A0B7C7K1-F1
#
_entry.id   AF-A0A0B7C7K1-F1
#
_cell.length_a   1.000
_cell.length_b   1.000
_cell.length_c   1.000
_cell.angle_alpha   90.00
_cell.angle_beta   90.00
_cell.angle_gamma   90.00
#
_symmetry.space_group_name_H-M   'P 1'
#
loop_
_entity.id
_entity.type
_entity.pdbx_description
1 polymer ?
#
loop_
_entity_poly.entity_id
_entity_poly.type
_entity_poly.pdbx_seq_one_letter_code
_entity_poly.pdbx_strand_id
1 'polypeptide(L)' 'FLVEILPGTGPISKRPYKMPANDLEEIKKQIKELLDKGYIRPSSSPWGSPVLLVEKKDGSLRMVVD' A
#
# COMPACT_ATOMS: atom_id res chain seq x y z
N PHE A 1 4.79 6.90 -18.50
CA PHE A 1 4.88 5.42 -18.53
C PHE A 1 3.46 4.88 -18.53
N LEU A 2 3.17 3.87 -19.37
CA LEU A 2 1.87 3.21 -19.46
C LEU A 2 2.04 1.75 -19.05
N VAL A 3 1.06 1.21 -18.32
CA VAL A 3 1.02 -0.21 -17.93
C VAL A 3 -0.12 -0.85 -18.70
N GLU A 4 0.20 -1.77 -19.60
CA GLU A 4 -0.80 -2.53 -20.36
C GLU A 4 -1.36 -3.67 -19.51
N ILE A 5 -2.67 -3.92 -19.66
CA ILE A 5 -3.38 -5.02 -19.00
C ILE A 5 -3.88 -6.01 -20.06
N LEU A 6 -3.98 -7.29 -19.69
CA LEU A 6 -4.50 -8.32 -20.58
C LEU A 6 -5.96 -8.01 -20.96
N PRO A 7 -6.38 -8.20 -22.22
CA PRO A 7 -7.75 -7.98 -22.65
C PRO A 7 -8.76 -8.77 -21.80
N GLY A 8 -9.83 -8.09 -21.36
CA GLY A 8 -10.87 -8.69 -20.51
C GLY A 8 -10.56 -8.66 -19.00
N THR A 9 -9.40 -8.15 -18.58
CA THR A 9 -9.10 -8.00 -17.15
C THR A 9 -9.89 -6.84 -16.55
N GLY A 10 -10.81 -7.15 -15.64
CA GLY A 10 -11.53 -6.18 -14.83
C GLY A 10 -10.77 -5.75 -13.57
N PRO A 11 -11.23 -4.69 -12.89
CA PRO A 11 -10.59 -4.21 -11.67
C PRO A 11 -10.66 -5.22 -10.52
N ILE A 12 -9.54 -5.36 -9.81
CA ILE A 12 -9.44 -6.19 -8.61
C ILE A 12 -9.30 -5.28 -7.40
N SER A 13 -10.19 -5.42 -6.43
CA SER A 13 -10.14 -4.73 -5.14
C SER A 13 -10.16 -5.75 -4.00
N LYS A 14 -9.00 -5.95 -3.38
CA LYS A 14 -8.82 -6.81 -2.22
C LYS A 14 -8.99 -6.00 -0.93
N ARG A 15 -9.63 -6.58 0.08
CA ARG A 15 -9.79 -5.95 1.39
C ARG A 15 -8.44 -5.82 2.11
N PRO A 16 -8.18 -4.72 2.84
CA PRO A 16 -7.03 -4.63 3.74
C PRO A 16 -7.03 -5.74 4.79
N TYR A 17 -5.85 -6.22 5.17
CA TYR A 17 -5.71 -7.18 6.27
C TYR A 17 -6.08 -6.53 7.61
N LYS A 18 -6.56 -7.35 8.54
CA LYS A 18 -6.78 -6.91 9.92
C LYS A 18 -5.42 -6.79 10.61
N MET A 19 -5.12 -5.60 11.14
CA MET A 19 -3.84 -5.28 11.75
C MET A 19 -4.03 -4.75 13.18
N PRO A 20 -3.07 -5.00 14.10
CA PRO A 20 -3.02 -4.36 15.41
C PRO A 20 -2.94 -2.84 15.32
N ALA A 21 -3.23 -2.15 16.43
CA ALA A 21 -3.18 -0.69 16.48
C ALA A 21 -1.79 -0.13 16.16
N ASN A 22 -0.73 -0.73 16.70
CA ASN A 22 0.66 -0.29 16.48
C ASN A 22 1.05 -0.35 15.00
N ASP A 23 0.67 -1.42 14.30
CA ASP A 23 0.93 -1.59 12.88
C ASP A 23 0.21 -0.52 12.04
N LEU A 24 -1.04 -0.20 12.40
CA LEU A 24 -1.81 0.86 11.74
C LEU A 24 -1.18 2.24 11.93
N GLU A 25 -0.59 2.52 13.09
CA GLU A 25 0.12 3.77 13.35
C GLU A 25 1.37 3.89 12.47
N GLU A 26 2.18 2.83 12.38
CA GLU A 26 3.38 2.83 11.54
C GLU A 26 3.03 2.94 10.05
N ILE A 27 1.97 2.25 9.59
CA ILE A 27 1.48 2.39 8.20
C ILE A 27 1.06 3.84 7.91
N LYS A 28 0.29 4.47 8.81
CA LYS A 28 -0.14 5.87 8.62
C LYS A 28 1.05 6.82 8.54
N LYS A 29 2.08 6.60 9.37
CA LYS A 29 3.31 7.38 9.35
C LYS A 29 4.02 7.24 8.00
N GLN A 30 4.25 6.02 7.50
CA GLN A 30 4.91 5.81 6.21
C GLN A 30 4.09 6.36 5.03
N ILE A 31 2.75 6.22 5.06
CA ILE A 31 1.87 6.83 4.05
C ILE A 31 2.05 8.35 4.03
N LYS A 32 2.07 8.99 5.20
CA LYS A 32 2.27 10.44 5.30
C LYS A 32 3.61 10.86 4.72
N GLU A 33 4.69 10.18 5.07
CA GLU A 33 6.02 10.46 4.52
C GLU A 33 6.07 10.31 2.99
N LEU A 34 5.37 9.32 2.42
CA LEU A 34 5.28 9.12 0.97
C LEU A 34 4.41 10.19 0.28
N LEU A 35 3.36 10.67 0.94
CA LEU A 35 2.55 11.80 0.48
C LEU A 35 3.36 13.09 0.49
N ASP A 36 4.09 13.36 1.59
CA ASP A 36 4.92 14.56 1.75
C ASP A 36 6.06 14.60 0.72
N LYS A 37 6.61 13.44 0.35
CA LYS A 37 7.59 13.30 -0.74
C LYS A 37 6.99 13.39 -2.14
N GLY A 38 5.66 13.35 -2.27
CA GLY A 38 4.96 13.37 -3.55
C GLY A 38 5.06 12.08 -4.35
N TYR A 39 5.45 10.96 -3.72
CA TYR A 39 5.57 9.67 -4.40
C TYR A 39 4.21 8.99 -4.62
N ILE A 40 3.25 9.26 -3.74
CA ILE A 40 1.89 8.76 -3.84
C ILE A 40 0.88 9.91 -3.71
N ARG A 41 -0.37 9.65 -4.07
CA ARG A 41 -1.51 10.55 -3.89
C ARG A 41 -2.77 9.77 -3.55
N PRO A 42 -3.77 10.39 -2.91
CA PRO A 42 -5.09 9.79 -2.78
C PRO A 42 -5.66 9.42 -4.16
N SER A 43 -6.40 8.31 -4.21
CA SER A 43 -6.96 7.76 -5.45
C SER A 43 -8.36 7.19 -5.20
N SER A 44 -9.23 7.30 -6.20
CA SER A 44 -10.55 6.67 -6.26
C SER A 44 -10.58 5.50 -7.24
N SER A 45 -9.44 4.84 -7.43
CA SER A 45 -9.30 3.72 -8.37
C SER A 45 -10.24 2.56 -7.99
N PRO A 46 -10.85 1.87 -8.98
CA PRO A 46 -11.56 0.62 -8.72
C PRO A 46 -10.60 -0.54 -8.38
N TRP A 47 -9.29 -0.35 -8.60
CA TRP A 47 -8.24 -1.29 -8.24
C TRP A 47 -7.72 -1.01 -6.83
N GLY A 48 -7.51 -2.06 -6.03
CA GLY A 48 -6.93 -1.97 -4.70
C GLY A 48 -6.23 -3.25 -4.27
N SER A 49 -5.02 -3.12 -3.75
CA SER A 49 -4.28 -4.21 -3.11
C SER A 49 -4.02 -3.87 -1.64
N PRO A 50 -4.05 -4.85 -0.71
CA PRO A 50 -3.75 -4.60 0.68
C PRO A 50 -2.26 -4.24 0.87
N VAL A 51 -1.98 -3.65 2.02
CA VAL A 51 -0.62 -3.37 2.48
C VAL A 51 -0.28 -4.22 3.70
N LEU A 52 1.00 -4.53 3.84
CA LEU A 52 1.59 -5.32 4.93
C LEU A 52 2.83 -4.61 5.47
N LEU A 53 3.17 -4.90 6.73
CA LEU A 53 4.47 -4.51 7.30
C LEU A 53 5.40 -5.72 7.32
N VAL A 54 6.64 -5.51 6.89
CA VAL A 54 7.70 -6.51 6.94
C VAL A 54 8.86 -5.96 7.75
N GLU A 55 9.33 -6.74 8.71
CA GLU A 55 10.51 -6.41 9.50
C GLU A 55 11.79 -6.61 8.65
N LYS A 56 12.65 -5.60 8.67
CA LYS A 56 13.98 -5.66 8.06
C LYS A 56 15.00 -6.19 9.06
N LYS A 57 16.17 -6.58 8.53
CA LYS A 57 17.32 -7.02 9.35
C LYS A 57 17.78 -5.97 10.38
N ASP A 58 17.52 -4.69 10.14
CA ASP A 58 17.87 -3.59 11.05
C ASP A 58 16.78 -3.32 12.11
N GLY A 59 15.72 -4.14 12.17
CA GLY A 59 14.60 -3.99 13.09
C GLY A 59 13.58 -2.94 12.65
N SER A 60 13.78 -2.25 11.53
CA SER A 60 12.79 -1.33 10.98
C SER A 60 11.64 -2.06 10.28
N LEU A 61 10.43 -1.50 10.36
CA LEU A 61 9.27 -2.01 9.63
C LEU A 61 9.18 -1.31 8.27
N ARG A 62 8.85 -2.05 7.22
CA ARG A 62 8.62 -1.52 5.87
C ARG A 62 7.22 -1.86 5.39
N MET A 63 6.49 -0.84 4.95
CA MET A 63 5.24 -1.03 4.21
C MET A 63 5.50 -1.65 2.83
N VAL A 64 4.80 -2.73 2.54
CA VAL A 64 4.84 -3.48 1.28
C VAL A 64 3.41 -3.65 0.75
N VAL A 65 3.24 -3.60 -0.57
CA VAL A 65 1.98 -3.88 -1.25
C VAL A 65 1.99 -5.36 -1.69
N ASP A 66 0.93 -6.11 -1.38
CA ASP A 66 0.75 -7.51 -1.83
C ASP A 66 0.49 -7.60 -3.34
#